data_AF-A0A7W1NEL0-F1
#
_entry.id   AF-A0A7W1NEL0-F1
#
_cell.length_a   1.000
_cell.length_b   1.000
_cell.length_c   1.000
_cell.angle_alpha   90.00
_cell.angle_beta   90.00
_cell.angle_gamma   90.00
#
_symmetry.space_group_name_H-M   'P 1'
#
loop_
_entity.id
_entity.type
_entity.pdbx_description
1 polymer ?
#
loop_
_entity_poly.entity_id
_entity_poly.type
_entity_poly.pdbx_seq_one_letter_code
_entity_poly.pdbx_strand_id
1 'polypeptide(L)'
;MVSENEALRLRRLVFYAADVDKINAVLLSFIKKANAQCCLVIDREGHLVAKQGFLAKLDSSALSALVAGSFASTREVARLLGEQEFREIFHQGAEHSIHITLVGARTLQIAVFPGTVKAGMIQVLAKELATQLKALLDAAADRPPEDQAKENEKIEEFSQAAKDQLDSLFGNL
;
A
#
# COMPACT_ATOMS: atom_id res chain seq x y z
N MET A 1 -21.41 -6.92 15.49
CA MET A 1 -20.91 -5.70 16.15
C MET A 1 -19.40 -5.89 16.27
N VAL A 2 -18.61 -5.21 15.43
CA VAL A 2 -17.14 -5.35 15.46
C VAL A 2 -16.66 -4.76 16.78
N SER A 3 -15.82 -5.47 17.54
CA SER A 3 -15.35 -4.97 18.84
C SER A 3 -14.52 -3.68 18.65
N GLU A 4 -14.51 -2.76 19.61
CA GLU A 4 -13.69 -1.54 19.52
C GLU A 4 -12.20 -1.84 19.27
N ASN A 5 -11.69 -2.95 19.81
CA ASN A 5 -10.32 -3.42 19.57
C ASN A 5 -10.10 -3.87 18.13
N GLU A 6 -11.08 -4.53 17.52
CA GLU A 6 -11.03 -4.93 16.12
C GLU A 6 -11.18 -3.72 15.19
N ALA A 7 -12.00 -2.74 15.55
CA ALA A 7 -12.10 -1.46 14.85
C ALA A 7 -10.81 -0.61 14.96
N LEU A 8 -10.10 -0.68 16.09
CA LEU A 8 -8.79 -0.04 16.30
C LEU A 8 -7.68 -0.73 15.50
N ARG A 9 -7.65 -2.07 15.50
CA ARG A 9 -6.77 -2.88 14.62
C ARG A 9 -7.02 -2.58 13.14
N LEU A 10 -8.29 -2.43 12.76
CA LEU A 10 -8.69 -2.01 11.42
C LEU A 10 -8.34 -0.54 11.13
N ARG A 11 -8.15 0.32 12.13
CA ARG A 11 -7.83 1.76 11.97
C ARG A 11 -6.34 2.03 11.77
N ARG A 12 -5.42 1.22 12.30
CA ARG A 12 -3.98 1.34 12.00
C ARG A 12 -3.42 -0.01 11.60
N LEU A 13 -3.35 -0.25 10.29
CA LEU A 13 -2.42 -1.26 9.79
C LEU A 13 -1.01 -0.67 9.98
N VAL A 14 -0.32 -1.11 11.02
CA VAL A 14 1.06 -0.70 11.29
C VAL A 14 1.97 -1.63 10.51
N PHE A 15 2.75 -1.07 9.59
CA PHE A 15 3.75 -1.81 8.85
C PHE A 15 5.07 -1.76 9.61
N TYR A 16 5.46 -2.89 10.19
CA TYR A 16 6.77 -3.02 10.81
C TYR A 16 7.85 -3.19 9.74
N ALA A 17 9.10 -2.83 10.05
CA ALA A 17 10.20 -2.89 9.09
C ALA A 17 10.33 -4.26 8.41
N ALA A 18 10.20 -5.35 9.19
CA ALA A 18 10.27 -6.71 8.66
C ALA A 18 9.14 -7.06 7.67
N ASP A 19 7.98 -6.43 7.79
CA ASP A 19 6.87 -6.60 6.84
C ASP A 19 7.14 -5.85 5.54
N VAL A 20 7.64 -4.62 5.66
CA VAL A 20 8.04 -3.79 4.51
C VAL A 20 9.15 -4.49 3.71
N ASP A 21 10.10 -5.15 4.36
CA ASP A 21 11.16 -5.92 3.69
C ASP A 21 10.60 -7.09 2.86
N LYS A 22 9.65 -7.85 3.41
CA LYS A 22 8.97 -8.94 2.70
C LYS A 22 8.15 -8.41 1.52
N ILE A 23 7.44 -7.31 1.71
CA ILE A 23 6.70 -6.64 0.65
C ILE A 23 7.66 -6.22 -0.46
N ASN A 24 8.77 -5.55 -0.12
CA ASN A 24 9.79 -5.12 -1.08
C ASN A 24 10.36 -6.30 -1.88
N ALA A 25 10.63 -7.44 -1.24
CA ALA A 25 11.13 -8.63 -1.94
C ALA A 25 10.13 -9.16 -2.99
N VAL A 26 8.85 -9.23 -2.62
CA VAL A 26 7.77 -9.66 -3.53
C VAL A 26 7.58 -8.66 -4.68
N LEU A 27 7.60 -7.35 -4.39
CA LEU A 27 7.54 -6.30 -5.42
C LEU A 27 8.71 -6.39 -6.39
N LEU A 28 9.94 -6.60 -5.90
CA LEU A 28 11.13 -6.72 -6.73
C LEU A 28 11.07 -7.94 -7.65
N SER A 29 10.55 -9.07 -7.16
CA SER A 29 10.31 -10.27 -7.97
C SER A 29 9.30 -9.99 -9.08
N PHE A 30 8.20 -9.31 -8.74
CA PHE A 30 7.19 -8.90 -9.72
C PHE A 30 7.74 -7.96 -10.79
N ILE A 31 8.52 -6.93 -10.42
CA ILE A 31 9.16 -6.01 -11.38
C ILE A 31 9.94 -6.79 -12.45
N LYS A 32 10.76 -7.75 -12.01
CA LYS A 32 11.57 -8.59 -12.91
C LYS A 32 10.71 -9.50 -13.77
N LYS A 33 9.73 -10.18 -13.17
CA LYS A 33 8.84 -11.13 -13.87
C LYS A 33 7.95 -10.46 -14.90
N ALA A 34 7.41 -9.29 -14.56
CA ALA A 34 6.41 -8.58 -15.35
C ALA A 34 7.00 -7.52 -16.28
N ASN A 35 8.31 -7.27 -16.19
CA ASN A 35 8.98 -6.15 -16.85
C ASN A 35 8.26 -4.81 -16.59
N ALA A 36 7.75 -4.65 -15.36
CA ALA A 36 7.09 -3.44 -14.92
C ALA A 36 8.14 -2.34 -14.64
N GLN A 37 7.80 -1.08 -14.90
CA GLN A 37 8.71 0.05 -14.69
C GLN A 37 8.80 0.42 -13.21
N CYS A 38 7.67 0.41 -12.51
CA CYS A 38 7.65 0.51 -11.05
C CYS A 38 6.38 -0.14 -10.48
N CYS A 39 6.43 -0.47 -9.20
CA CYS A 39 5.30 -0.99 -8.45
C CYS A 39 5.31 -0.40 -7.03
N LEU A 40 4.16 0.09 -6.60
CA LEU A 40 3.95 0.71 -5.30
C LEU A 40 2.88 -0.08 -4.54
N VAL A 41 2.99 -0.04 -3.21
CA VAL A 41 1.94 -0.44 -2.28
C VAL A 41 1.63 0.79 -1.45
N ILE A 42 0.36 1.18 -1.41
CA ILE A 42 -0.14 2.34 -0.67
C ILE A 42 -1.32 1.93 0.21
N ASP A 43 -1.57 2.65 1.29
CA ASP A 43 -2.85 2.54 2.00
C ASP A 43 -3.97 3.29 1.26
N ARG A 44 -5.21 3.19 1.76
CA ARG A 44 -6.39 3.85 1.18
C ARG A 44 -6.35 5.36 1.32
N GLU A 45 -5.54 5.88 2.23
CA GLU A 45 -5.33 7.30 2.48
C GLU A 45 -4.27 7.91 1.55
N GLY A 46 -3.55 7.08 0.79
CA GLY A 46 -2.53 7.50 -0.17
C GLY A 46 -1.11 7.56 0.41
N HIS A 47 -0.88 7.02 1.61
CA HIS A 47 0.46 6.89 2.15
C HIS A 47 1.22 5.74 1.49
N LEU A 48 2.46 6.01 1.11
CA LEU A 48 3.34 5.02 0.50
C LEU A 48 3.87 4.04 1.56
N VAL A 49 3.58 2.76 1.37
CA VAL A 49 4.08 1.66 2.22
C VAL A 49 5.40 1.12 1.68
N ALA A 50 5.44 0.81 0.38
CA ALA A 50 6.60 0.23 -0.28
C ALA A 50 6.63 0.60 -1.76
N LYS A 51 7.83 0.61 -2.34
CA LYS A 51 8.04 0.89 -3.77
C LYS A 51 9.24 0.10 -4.28
N GLN A 52 9.10 -0.47 -5.47
CA GLN A 52 10.22 -1.03 -6.24
C GLN A 52 10.16 -0.57 -7.70
N GLY A 53 11.32 -0.63 -8.37
CA GLY A 53 11.51 -0.11 -9.72
C GLY A 53 11.71 1.41 -9.75
N PHE A 54 11.93 1.94 -10.96
CA PHE A 54 12.31 3.33 -11.16
C PHE A 54 11.71 3.89 -12.45
N LEU A 55 11.14 5.09 -12.34
CA LEU A 55 10.70 5.89 -13.47
C LEU A 55 11.13 7.34 -13.21
N ALA A 56 12.04 7.86 -14.05
CA ALA A 56 12.85 9.04 -13.76
C ALA A 56 12.08 10.33 -13.40
N LYS A 57 10.83 10.46 -13.86
CA LYS A 57 9.98 11.64 -13.65
C LYS A 57 8.77 11.38 -12.76
N LEU A 58 8.72 10.21 -12.11
CA LEU A 58 7.56 9.83 -11.31
C LEU A 58 7.71 10.30 -9.86
N ASP A 59 6.93 11.32 -9.50
CA ASP A 59 6.65 11.62 -8.10
C ASP A 59 5.71 10.54 -7.52
N SER A 60 6.26 9.72 -6.63
CA SER A 60 5.53 8.59 -6.04
C SER A 60 4.51 9.04 -5.01
N SER A 61 4.75 10.15 -4.31
CA SER A 61 3.82 10.70 -3.34
C SER A 61 2.61 11.30 -4.05
N ALA A 62 2.86 12.07 -5.12
CA ALA A 62 1.79 12.61 -5.96
C ALA A 62 0.97 11.49 -6.62
N LEU A 63 1.62 10.45 -7.17
CA LEU A 63 0.91 9.30 -7.72
C LEU A 63 0.03 8.61 -6.67
N SER A 64 0.57 8.41 -5.46
CA SER A 64 -0.16 7.72 -4.38
C SER A 64 -1.42 8.48 -3.97
N ALA A 65 -1.32 9.79 -3.78
CA ALA A 65 -2.45 10.64 -3.44
C ALA A 65 -3.52 10.68 -4.55
N LEU A 66 -3.09 10.81 -5.82
CA LEU A 66 -4.01 10.81 -6.96
C LEU A 66 -4.71 9.46 -7.15
N VAL A 67 -3.99 8.35 -6.99
CA VAL A 67 -4.57 7.01 -7.10
C VAL A 67 -5.55 6.75 -5.95
N ALA A 68 -5.22 7.10 -4.71
CA ALA A 68 -6.13 6.97 -3.58
C ALA A 68 -7.44 7.76 -3.81
N GLY A 69 -7.34 9.02 -4.23
CA GLY A 69 -8.49 9.87 -4.54
C GLY A 69 -9.33 9.37 -5.72
N SER A 70 -8.67 8.94 -6.79
CA SER A 70 -9.33 8.36 -7.97
C SER A 70 -10.05 7.06 -7.61
N PHE A 71 -9.39 6.15 -6.89
CA PHE A 71 -9.98 4.89 -6.45
C PHE A 71 -11.22 5.14 -5.57
N ALA A 72 -11.14 6.05 -4.61
CA ALA A 72 -12.28 6.45 -3.78
C ALA A 72 -13.47 6.97 -4.61
N SER A 73 -13.19 7.75 -5.67
CA SER A 73 -14.22 8.24 -6.58
C SER A 73 -14.84 7.12 -7.41
N THR A 74 -14.03 6.17 -7.91
CA THR A 74 -14.55 5.01 -8.66
C THR A 74 -15.38 4.05 -7.80
N ARG A 75 -15.22 4.08 -6.47
CA ARG A 75 -16.10 3.35 -5.55
C ARG A 75 -17.54 3.88 -5.59
N GLU A 76 -17.73 5.20 -5.72
CA GLU A 76 -19.07 5.76 -5.89
C GLU A 76 -19.68 5.37 -7.24
N VAL A 77 -18.85 5.26 -8.29
CA VAL A 77 -19.30 4.71 -9.58
C VAL A 77 -19.75 3.25 -9.43
N ALA A 78 -18.96 2.41 -8.75
CA ALA A 78 -19.33 1.02 -8.46
C ALA A 78 -20.67 0.94 -7.70
N ARG A 79 -20.85 1.78 -6.69
CA ARG A 79 -22.09 1.87 -5.91
C ARG A 79 -23.31 2.22 -6.75
N LEU A 80 -23.18 3.15 -7.70
CA LEU A 80 -24.25 3.50 -8.64
C LEU A 80 -24.64 2.33 -9.55
N LEU A 81 -23.71 1.40 -9.82
CA LEU A 81 -23.95 0.19 -10.59
C LEU A 81 -24.44 -1.00 -9.74
N GLY A 82 -24.59 -0.82 -8.43
CA GLY A 82 -24.99 -1.88 -7.50
C GLY A 82 -23.84 -2.76 -7.00
N GLU A 83 -22.59 -2.38 -7.28
CA GLU A 83 -21.38 -3.06 -6.81
C GLU A 83 -20.85 -2.42 -5.52
N GLN A 84 -20.13 -3.18 -4.69
CA GLN A 84 -19.49 -2.61 -3.49
C GLN A 84 -18.28 -1.75 -3.84
N GLU A 85 -17.37 -2.27 -4.67
CA GLU A 85 -16.18 -1.57 -5.15
C GLU A 85 -15.58 -2.30 -6.36
N PHE A 86 -14.92 -1.56 -7.25
CA PHE A 86 -14.05 -2.18 -8.24
C PHE A 86 -12.77 -2.66 -7.57
N ARG A 87 -12.37 -3.89 -7.82
CA ARG A 87 -11.15 -4.48 -7.24
C ARG A 87 -9.91 -4.26 -8.10
N GLU A 88 -10.11 -4.04 -9.39
CA GLU A 88 -9.05 -3.85 -10.38
C GLU A 88 -9.44 -2.69 -11.30
N ILE A 89 -8.49 -1.79 -11.57
CA ILE A 89 -8.65 -0.66 -12.49
C ILE A 89 -7.43 -0.63 -13.39
N PHE A 90 -7.67 -0.49 -14.70
CA PHE A 90 -6.62 -0.38 -15.70
C PHE A 90 -6.77 0.92 -16.49
N HIS A 91 -5.69 1.69 -16.57
CA HIS A 91 -5.59 2.88 -17.40
C HIS A 91 -4.54 2.65 -18.47
N GLN A 92 -4.95 2.68 -19.74
CA GLN A 92 -4.05 2.55 -20.87
C GLN A 92 -3.60 3.92 -21.38
N GLY A 93 -2.29 4.10 -21.49
CA GLY A 93 -1.69 5.26 -22.15
C GLY A 93 -0.80 4.82 -23.30
N ALA A 94 -0.40 5.78 -24.15
CA ALA A 94 0.51 5.53 -25.26
C ALA A 94 1.91 5.10 -24.78
N GLU A 95 2.44 5.80 -23.78
CA GLU A 95 3.79 5.54 -23.24
C GLU A 95 3.77 4.68 -21.98
N HIS A 96 2.77 4.89 -21.12
CA HIS A 96 2.66 4.21 -19.84
C HIS A 96 1.22 3.76 -19.59
N SER A 97 1.08 2.55 -19.07
CA SER A 97 -0.18 2.01 -18.57
C SER A 97 -0.08 1.77 -17.07
N ILE A 98 -1.18 1.94 -16.35
CA ILE A 98 -1.26 1.78 -14.90
C ILE A 98 -2.29 0.71 -14.57
N HIS A 99 -1.93 -0.22 -13.70
CA HIS A 99 -2.85 -1.21 -13.11
C HIS A 99 -2.92 -1.00 -11.60
N ILE A 100 -4.13 -0.83 -11.09
CA ILE A 100 -4.42 -0.62 -9.67
C ILE A 100 -5.24 -1.81 -9.17
N THR A 101 -4.76 -2.47 -8.12
CA THR A 101 -5.42 -3.62 -7.52
C THR A 101 -5.68 -3.36 -6.06
N LEU A 102 -6.92 -3.55 -5.60
CA LEU A 102 -7.24 -3.58 -4.19
C LEU A 102 -6.77 -4.90 -3.56
N VAL A 103 -5.86 -4.79 -2.60
CA VAL A 103 -5.31 -5.90 -1.83
C VAL A 103 -5.89 -5.88 -0.42
N GLY A 104 -6.56 -6.97 -0.05
CA GLY A 104 -7.30 -7.03 1.21
C GLY A 104 -8.40 -5.96 1.25
N ALA A 105 -8.49 -5.24 2.37
CA ALA A 105 -9.51 -4.24 2.62
C ALA A 105 -8.98 -2.81 2.77
N ARG A 106 -7.66 -2.55 2.74
CA ARG A 106 -7.13 -1.20 3.00
C ARG A 106 -5.91 -0.79 2.17
N THR A 107 -5.46 -1.65 1.26
CA THR A 107 -4.19 -1.43 0.57
C THR A 107 -4.40 -1.48 -0.93
N LEU A 108 -3.79 -0.56 -1.67
CA LEU A 108 -3.77 -0.58 -3.13
C LEU A 108 -2.36 -0.95 -3.61
N GLN A 109 -2.30 -1.89 -4.54
CA GLN A 109 -1.11 -2.20 -5.32
C GLN A 109 -1.20 -1.45 -6.65
N ILE A 110 -0.18 -0.68 -6.98
CA ILE A 110 -0.11 0.11 -8.22
C ILE A 110 1.08 -0.40 -9.03
N ALA A 111 0.88 -0.83 -10.27
CA ALA A 111 1.96 -1.21 -11.17
C ALA A 111 1.91 -0.35 -12.43
N VAL A 112 3.08 0.15 -12.82
CA VAL A 112 3.29 0.96 -14.03
C VAL A 112 4.03 0.11 -15.06
N PHE A 113 3.49 0.07 -16.28
CA PHE A 113 4.01 -0.70 -17.40
C PHE A 113 4.25 0.21 -18.61
N PRO A 114 5.12 -0.19 -19.55
CA PRO A 114 5.14 0.41 -20.87
C PRO A 114 3.74 0.32 -21.52
N GLY A 115 3.35 1.36 -22.26
CA GLY A 115 2.03 1.45 -22.92
C GLY A 115 1.76 0.35 -23.95
N THR A 116 2.83 -0.31 -24.43
CA THR A 116 2.78 -1.42 -25.40
C THR A 116 2.40 -2.77 -24.79
N VAL A 117 2.41 -2.90 -23.46
CA VAL A 117 2.09 -4.17 -22.79
C VAL A 117 0.57 -4.41 -22.80
N LYS A 118 0.16 -5.64 -23.14
CA LYS A 118 -1.25 -6.02 -23.25
C LYS A 118 -1.92 -6.13 -21.87
N ALA A 119 -3.12 -5.58 -21.74
CA ALA A 119 -3.90 -5.55 -20.50
C ALA A 119 -4.08 -6.95 -19.86
N GLY A 120 -4.40 -7.97 -20.66
CA GLY A 120 -4.61 -9.33 -20.14
C GLY A 120 -3.37 -9.95 -19.48
N MET A 121 -2.17 -9.66 -19.99
CA MET A 121 -0.92 -10.12 -19.36
C MET A 121 -0.67 -9.40 -18.04
N ILE A 122 -0.88 -8.08 -18.02
CA ILE A 122 -0.78 -7.26 -16.82
C ILE A 122 -1.72 -7.78 -15.73
N GLN A 123 -2.97 -8.06 -16.09
CA GLN A 123 -3.99 -8.51 -15.16
C GLN A 123 -3.61 -9.82 -14.46
N VAL A 124 -3.11 -10.81 -15.21
CA VAL A 124 -2.68 -12.11 -14.64
C VAL A 124 -1.55 -11.91 -13.63
N LEU A 125 -0.52 -11.15 -13.99
CA LEU A 125 0.65 -10.95 -13.14
C LEU A 125 0.34 -10.07 -11.92
N ALA A 126 -0.49 -9.04 -12.08
CA ALA A 126 -0.92 -8.17 -10.99
C ALA A 126 -1.79 -8.93 -9.98
N LYS A 127 -2.66 -9.84 -10.44
CA LYS A 127 -3.47 -10.70 -9.58
C LYS A 127 -2.62 -11.69 -8.77
N GLU A 128 -1.59 -12.26 -9.38
CA GLU A 128 -0.63 -13.11 -8.66
C GLU A 128 0.10 -12.32 -7.56
N LEU A 129 0.60 -11.12 -7.90
CA LEU A 129 1.21 -10.23 -6.92
C LEU A 129 0.24 -9.88 -5.78
N ALA A 130 -1.00 -9.53 -6.10
CA ALA A 130 -2.02 -9.19 -5.11
C ALA A 130 -2.29 -10.35 -4.13
N THR A 131 -2.24 -11.60 -4.62
CA THR A 131 -2.39 -12.78 -3.77
C THR A 131 -1.23 -12.92 -2.78
N GLN A 132 0.01 -12.72 -3.25
CA GLN A 132 1.20 -12.77 -2.39
C GLN A 132 1.20 -11.65 -1.36
N LEU A 133 0.87 -10.42 -1.78
CA LEU A 133 0.75 -9.27 -0.89
C LEU A 133 -0.35 -9.51 0.15
N LYS A 134 -1.51 -10.03 -0.24
CA LYS A 134 -2.60 -10.32 0.70
C LYS A 134 -2.12 -11.25 1.83
N ALA A 135 -1.42 -12.32 1.50
CA ALA A 135 -0.90 -13.25 2.51
C ALA A 135 0.06 -12.57 3.49
N LEU A 136 0.93 -11.67 3.01
CA LEU A 136 1.82 -10.88 3.87
C LEU A 136 1.05 -9.92 4.77
N LEU A 137 0.04 -9.24 4.22
CA LEU A 137 -0.80 -8.29 4.97
C LEU A 137 -1.65 -8.99 6.04
N ASP A 138 -2.24 -10.13 5.72
CA ASP A 138 -3.01 -10.94 6.68
C ASP A 138 -2.09 -11.41 7.83
N ALA A 139 -0.89 -11.92 7.49
CA ALA A 139 0.08 -12.35 8.49
C ALA A 139 0.60 -11.19 9.38
N ALA A 140 0.64 -9.96 8.85
CA ALA A 140 0.97 -8.78 9.64
C ALA A 140 -0.19 -8.38 10.57
N ALA A 141 -1.44 -8.53 10.13
CA ALA A 141 -2.63 -8.21 10.91
C ALA A 141 -2.89 -9.21 12.05
N ASP A 142 -2.58 -10.49 11.85
CA ASP A 142 -2.86 -11.58 12.80
C ASP A 142 -1.78 -11.78 13.87
N ARG A 143 -0.79 -10.89 13.96
CA ARG A 143 0.36 -11.04 14.86
C ARG A 143 -0.08 -11.03 16.34
N PRO A 144 0.39 -11.98 17.19
CA PRO A 144 -0.04 -12.06 18.58
C PRO A 144 0.30 -10.80 19.39
N PRO A 145 -0.49 -10.46 20.44
CA PRO A 145 -0.25 -9.30 21.28
C PRO A 145 1.13 -9.26 21.95
N GLU A 146 1.75 -10.42 22.22
CA GLU A 146 3.05 -10.51 22.89
C GLU A 146 4.21 -10.03 22.01
N ASP A 147 4.16 -10.32 20.70
CA ASP A 147 5.13 -9.81 19.73
C ASP A 147 4.92 -8.30 19.50
N GLN A 148 3.66 -7.86 19.52
CA GLN A 148 3.31 -6.43 19.46
C GLN A 148 3.76 -5.69 20.72
N ALA A 149 3.74 -6.30 21.91
CA ALA A 149 4.17 -5.66 23.15
C ALA A 149 5.65 -5.27 23.10
N LYS A 150 6.51 -6.15 22.59
CA LYS A 150 7.95 -5.86 22.41
C LYS A 150 8.22 -4.77 21.38
N GLU A 151 7.43 -4.71 20.30
CA GLU A 151 7.54 -3.63 19.32
C GLU A 151 6.94 -2.32 19.83
N ASN A 152 5.87 -2.38 20.63
CA ASN A 152 5.24 -1.22 21.26
C ASN A 152 6.15 -0.58 22.31
N GLU A 153 6.88 -1.37 23.11
CA GLU A 153 7.91 -0.84 24.04
C GLU A 153 8.96 0.01 23.30
N LYS A 154 9.41 -0.44 22.12
CA LYS A 154 10.32 0.36 21.27
C LYS A 154 9.67 1.63 20.72
N ILE A 155 8.38 1.59 20.39
CA ILE A 155 7.64 2.77 19.92
C ILE A 155 7.46 3.79 21.06
N GLU A 156 7.22 3.34 22.29
CA GLU A 156 7.15 4.21 23.46
C GLU A 156 8.49 4.87 23.76
N GLU A 157 9.59 4.11 23.72
CA GLU A 157 10.95 4.64 23.87
C GLU A 157 11.26 5.69 22.80
N PHE A 158 10.94 5.41 21.54
CA PHE A 158 11.08 6.37 20.45
C PHE A 158 10.20 7.61 20.67
N SER A 159 8.96 7.43 21.12
CA SER A 159 8.02 8.54 21.37
C SER A 159 8.52 9.45 22.48
N GLN A 160 9.15 8.89 23.51
CA GLN A 160 9.75 9.68 24.58
C GLN A 160 10.97 10.46 24.09
N ALA A 161 11.88 9.81 23.36
CA ALA A 161 13.03 10.49 22.77
C ALA A 161 12.61 11.61 21.80
N ALA A 162 11.56 11.40 21.00
CA ALA A 162 11.01 12.41 20.10
C ALA A 162 10.38 13.60 20.86
N LYS A 163 9.69 13.35 21.99
CA LYS A 163 9.19 14.42 22.86
C LYS A 163 10.31 15.27 23.43
N ASP A 164 11.33 14.63 24.01
CA ASP A 164 12.48 15.32 24.59
C ASP A 164 13.18 16.21 23.53
N GLN A 165 13.28 15.73 22.29
CA GLN A 165 13.85 16.48 21.19
C GLN A 165 12.95 17.65 20.72
N LEU A 166 11.62 17.45 20.68
CA LEU A 166 10.67 18.53 20.38
C LEU A 166 10.70 19.63 21.45
N ASP A 167 10.74 19.24 22.73
CA ASP A 167 10.86 20.17 23.85
C ASP A 167 12.18 20.95 23.77
N SER A 168 13.28 20.32 23.32
CA SER A 168 14.53 21.03 23.06
C SER A 168 14.45 22.04 21.90
N LEU A 169 13.62 21.79 20.89
CA LEU A 169 13.50 22.65 19.70
C LEU A 169 12.51 23.80 19.90
N PHE A 170 11.44 23.56 20.66
CA PHE A 170 10.30 24.48 20.78
C PHE A 170 10.00 24.94 22.22
N GLY A 171 10.64 24.36 23.24
CA GLY A 171 10.35 24.64 24.65
C GLY A 171 10.77 26.03 25.15
N ASN A 172 11.47 26.81 24.32
CA ASN A 172 11.87 28.19 24.61
C ASN A 172 11.14 29.25 23.75
N LEU A 173 10.05 28.88 23.06
CA LEU A 173 9.20 29.83 22.33
C LEU A 173 8.07 30.38 23.22
#